data_AF-A0A388NQG9-F1
#
_entry.id   AF-A0A388NQG9-F1
#
_cell.length_a   1.000
_cell.length_b   1.000
_cell.length_c   1.000
_cell.angle_alpha   90.00
_cell.angle_beta   90.00
_cell.angle_gamma   90.00
#
_symmetry.space_group_name_H-M   'P 1'
#
loop_
_entity.id
_entity.type
_entity.pdbx_description
1 polymer ?
#
loop_
_entity_poly.entity_id
_entity_poly.type
_entity_poly.pdbx_seq_one_letter_code
_entity_poly.pdbx_strand_id
1 'polypeptide(L)'
;MGFDDGIFLNENGHVVETAFSNLLILTSDGWLTPDLKTGWFARNNQGLLIKWFDVKEGLFNFEQLLTAKAVYLTSSIRLIQPVSKVEDQLFGESLIGIQLITQFSQRLFRNIIHESNPKRV
;
A
#
# COMPACT_ATOMS: atom_id res chain seq x y z
N MET A 1 -20.66 3.46 14.80
CA MET A 1 -20.31 3.56 13.37
C MET A 1 -19.27 4.65 13.25
N GLY A 2 -18.16 4.36 12.58
CA GLY A 2 -17.02 5.26 12.46
C GLY A 2 -16.02 4.66 11.49
N PHE A 3 -15.02 5.44 11.13
CA PHE A 3 -13.92 5.01 10.27
C PHE A 3 -12.79 4.43 11.13
N ASP A 4 -12.05 3.47 10.57
CA ASP A 4 -10.88 2.87 11.22
C ASP A 4 -9.64 3.77 11.13
N ASP A 5 -9.58 4.62 10.10
CA ASP A 5 -8.47 5.53 9.80
C ASP A 5 -8.98 6.70 8.91
N GLY A 6 -8.16 7.73 8.71
CA GLY A 6 -8.44 8.87 7.84
C GLY A 6 -7.41 9.01 6.73
N ILE A 7 -7.85 9.30 5.50
CA ILE A 7 -6.97 9.56 4.36
C ILE A 7 -6.62 11.04 4.32
N PHE A 8 -5.33 11.36 4.29
CA PHE A 8 -4.84 12.72 4.14
C PHE A 8 -4.63 13.08 2.67
N LEU A 9 -5.07 14.28 2.32
CA LEU A 9 -4.80 14.93 1.05
C LEU A 9 -3.82 16.09 1.27
N ASN A 10 -2.92 16.33 0.30
CA ASN A 10 -2.09 17.53 0.32
C ASN A 10 -2.88 18.77 -0.16
N GLU A 11 -2.23 19.93 -0.15
CA GLU A 11 -2.82 21.21 -0.57
C GLU A 11 -3.28 21.24 -2.03
N ASN A 12 -2.79 20.30 -2.85
CA ASN A 12 -3.17 20.13 -4.25
C ASN A 12 -4.28 19.07 -4.44
N GLY A 13 -4.83 18.52 -3.35
CA GLY A 13 -5.89 17.51 -3.38
C GLY A 13 -5.44 16.09 -3.75
N HIS A 14 -4.13 15.83 -3.75
CA HIS A 14 -3.59 14.48 -4.01
C HIS A 14 -3.54 13.66 -2.72
N VAL A 15 -3.81 12.36 -2.84
CA VAL A 15 -3.69 11.40 -1.74
C VAL A 15 -2.24 11.30 -1.29
N VAL A 16 -2.04 11.27 0.02
CA VAL A 16 -0.72 11.16 0.66
C VAL A 16 -0.58 9.84 1.41
N GLU A 17 -1.30 9.70 2.51
CA GLU A 17 -1.24 8.54 3.40
C GLU A 17 -2.46 8.51 4.35
N THR A 18 -2.48 7.57 5.28
CA THR A 18 -3.39 7.61 6.44
C THR A 18 -2.66 7.96 7.72
N ALA A 19 -3.35 8.05 8.85
CA ALA A 19 -2.69 8.33 10.14
C ALA A 19 -1.68 7.23 10.52
N PHE A 20 -1.91 5.99 10.10
CA PHE A 20 -1.09 4.85 10.52
C PHE A 20 -0.41 4.09 9.37
N SER A 21 -0.78 4.32 8.11
CA SER A 21 -0.35 3.48 6.98
C SER A 21 -0.17 4.28 5.69
N ASN A 22 0.62 3.75 4.75
CA ASN A 22 0.60 4.21 3.36
C ASN A 22 -0.52 3.51 2.59
N LEU A 23 -0.94 4.09 1.48
CA LEU A 23 -1.95 3.51 0.60
C LEU A 23 -1.32 2.80 -0.60
N LEU A 24 -2.01 1.78 -1.08
CA LEU A 24 -1.74 1.10 -2.33
C LEU A 24 -3.08 0.89 -3.05
N ILE A 25 -3.17 1.29 -4.31
CA ILE A 25 -4.36 1.12 -5.14
C ILE A 25 -4.06 0.26 -6.37
N LEU A 26 -5.04 -0.54 -6.77
CA LEU A 26 -5.00 -1.30 -8.01
C LEU A 26 -5.81 -0.57 -9.09
N THR A 27 -5.16 -0.20 -10.19
CA THR A 27 -5.80 0.52 -11.31
C THR A 27 -5.97 -0.39 -12.55
N SER A 28 -6.35 0.19 -13.69
CA SER A 28 -6.27 -0.51 -14.98
C SER A 28 -4.83 -0.86 -15.38
N ASP A 29 -3.88 -0.01 -14.99
CA ASP A 29 -2.51 -0.01 -15.50
C ASP A 29 -1.52 -0.67 -14.53
N GLY A 30 -2.01 -1.15 -13.38
CA GLY A 30 -1.23 -1.87 -12.37
C GLY A 30 -1.36 -1.27 -10.97
N TRP A 31 -0.35 -1.52 -10.15
CA TRP A 31 -0.32 -1.06 -8.77
C TRP A 31 0.26 0.35 -8.67
N LEU A 32 -0.41 1.21 -7.91
CA LEU A 32 0.04 2.57 -7.65
C LEU A 32 0.08 2.85 -6.15
N THR A 33 1.10 3.55 -5.71
CA THR A 33 1.23 4.09 -4.35
C THR A 33 1.43 5.60 -4.44
N PRO A 34 0.97 6.40 -3.47
CA PRO A 34 1.24 7.83 -3.45
C PRO A 34 2.75 8.11 -3.58
N ASP A 35 3.12 9.12 -4.37
CA ASP A 35 4.51 9.54 -4.56
C ASP A 35 5.19 9.81 -3.20
N LEU A 36 6.40 9.28 -2.98
CA LEU A 36 7.14 9.43 -1.73
C LEU A 36 7.38 10.89 -1.33
N LYS A 37 7.32 11.83 -2.28
CA LYS A 37 7.46 13.27 -2.03
C LYS A 37 6.20 13.93 -1.48
N THR A 38 5.04 13.28 -1.57
CA THR A 38 3.79 13.87 -1.07
C THR A 38 3.63 13.69 0.44
N GLY A 39 4.38 12.78 1.05
CA GLY A 39 4.27 12.42 2.47
C GLY A 39 5.52 12.68 3.29
N TRP A 40 5.36 12.64 4.61
CA TRP A 40 6.43 12.94 5.58
C TRP A 40 7.33 11.73 5.86
N PHE A 41 6.81 10.49 5.74
CA PHE A 41 7.56 9.27 6.03
C PHE A 41 7.55 8.30 4.86
N ALA A 42 8.65 8.24 4.11
CA ALA A 42 8.96 7.12 3.24
C ALA A 42 9.11 5.85 4.08
N ARG A 43 8.09 4.99 4.13
CA ARG A 43 8.13 3.76 4.95
C ARG A 43 8.66 2.58 4.15
N ASN A 44 9.46 1.75 4.82
CA ASN A 44 10.20 0.62 4.24
C ASN A 44 9.34 -0.29 3.33
N ASN A 45 8.09 -0.61 3.70
CA ASN A 45 7.25 -1.50 2.91
C ASN A 45 6.91 -0.98 1.52
N GLN A 46 6.69 0.33 1.38
CA GLN A 46 6.41 0.96 0.09
C GLN A 46 7.60 0.80 -0.87
N GLY A 47 8.82 1.06 -0.39
CA GLY A 47 10.05 0.85 -1.15
C GLY A 47 10.25 -0.61 -1.55
N LEU A 48 9.92 -1.55 -0.66
CA LEU A 48 9.97 -2.99 -0.98
C LEU A 48 8.92 -3.38 -2.03
N LEU A 49 7.71 -2.83 -1.94
CA LEU A 49 6.65 -3.04 -2.92
C LEU A 49 7.05 -2.57 -4.32
N ILE A 50 7.63 -1.37 -4.42
CA ILE A 50 8.17 -0.83 -5.68
C ILE A 50 9.27 -1.75 -6.23
N LYS A 51 10.21 -2.17 -5.37
CA LYS A 51 11.36 -2.99 -5.77
C LYS A 51 10.98 -4.42 -6.18
N TRP A 52 9.95 -5.00 -5.59
CA TRP A 52 9.67 -6.44 -5.70
C TRP A 52 8.45 -6.78 -6.57
N PHE A 53 7.52 -5.85 -6.74
CA PHE A 53 6.18 -6.14 -7.29
C PHE A 53 5.72 -5.14 -8.35
N ASP A 54 6.64 -4.36 -8.94
CA ASP A 54 6.34 -3.35 -9.98
C ASP A 54 5.25 -2.35 -9.55
N VAL A 55 5.19 -2.05 -8.26
CA VAL A 55 4.36 -0.95 -7.75
C VAL A 55 4.99 0.36 -8.21
N LYS A 56 4.19 1.23 -8.83
CA LYS A 56 4.65 2.53 -9.30
C LYS A 56 4.25 3.62 -8.33
N GLU A 57 5.12 4.61 -8.19
CA GLU A 57 4.77 5.87 -7.55
C GLU A 57 3.95 6.73 -8.50
N GLY A 58 2.95 7.42 -7.97
CA GLY A 58 2.19 8.37 -8.76
C GLY A 58 1.31 9.29 -7.92
N LEU A 59 0.93 10.39 -8.54
CA LEU A 59 -0.05 11.32 -8.01
C LEU A 59 -1.45 10.88 -8.44
N PHE A 60 -2.36 10.82 -7.47
CA PHE A 60 -3.77 10.59 -7.73
C PHE A 60 -4.60 11.33 -6.69
N ASN A 61 -5.74 11.85 -7.12
CA ASN A 61 -6.69 12.54 -6.25
C ASN A 61 -7.69 11.57 -5.60
N PHE A 62 -8.54 12.11 -4.74
CA PHE A 62 -9.53 11.31 -4.02
C PHE A 62 -10.53 10.60 -4.95
N GLU A 63 -11.01 11.28 -6.00
CA GLU A 63 -11.91 10.68 -7.00
C GLU A 63 -11.26 9.48 -7.70
N GLN A 64 -10.00 9.61 -8.10
CA GLN A 64 -9.24 8.52 -8.72
C GLN A 64 -9.06 7.33 -7.76
N LEU A 65 -8.84 7.60 -6.46
CA LEU A 65 -8.82 6.56 -5.43
C LEU A 65 -10.17 5.82 -5.37
N LEU A 66 -11.30 6.54 -5.40
CA LEU A 66 -12.63 5.91 -5.35
C LEU A 66 -12.91 5.04 -6.59
N THR A 67 -12.32 5.37 -7.74
CA THR A 67 -12.43 4.56 -8.97
C THR A 67 -11.47 3.37 -9.05
N ALA A 68 -10.59 3.18 -8.06
CA ALA A 68 -9.65 2.07 -8.06
C ALA A 68 -10.39 0.72 -8.05
N LYS A 69 -9.78 -0.31 -8.64
CA LYS A 69 -10.32 -1.68 -8.61
C LYS A 69 -10.27 -2.27 -7.20
N ALA A 70 -9.29 -1.88 -6.40
CA ALA A 70 -9.14 -2.26 -5.01
C ALA A 70 -8.19 -1.29 -4.30
N VAL A 71 -8.37 -1.13 -2.98
CA VAL A 71 -7.57 -0.26 -2.12
C VAL A 71 -6.99 -1.09 -0.96
N TYR A 72 -5.74 -0.81 -0.61
CA TYR A 72 -5.01 -1.47 0.46
C TYR A 72 -4.26 -0.44 1.30
N LEU A 73 -4.05 -0.78 2.56
CA LEU A 73 -3.15 -0.08 3.46
C LEU A 73 -1.87 -0.90 3.64
N THR A 74 -0.73 -0.24 3.83
CA THR A 74 0.52 -0.90 4.15
C THR A 74 1.30 -0.19 5.25
N SER A 75 1.78 -0.96 6.24
CA SER A 75 2.66 -0.48 7.31
C SER A 75 3.60 -1.58 7.79
N SER A 76 4.73 -1.20 8.40
CA SER A 76 5.70 -2.17 8.93
C SER A 76 5.12 -3.08 10.02
N ILE A 77 4.03 -2.67 10.67
CA ILE A 77 3.39 -3.43 11.76
C ILE A 77 2.32 -4.38 11.22
N ARG A 78 1.45 -3.90 10.32
CA ARG A 78 0.29 -4.67 9.84
C ARG A 78 0.47 -5.28 8.44
N LEU A 79 1.67 -5.15 7.86
CA LEU A 79 1.96 -5.52 6.48
C LEU A 79 0.92 -4.91 5.53
N ILE A 80 0.40 -5.66 4.57
CA ILE A 80 -0.60 -5.20 3.59
C ILE A 80 -1.99 -5.66 4.05
N GLN A 81 -2.92 -4.72 4.18
CA GLN A 81 -4.31 -4.98 4.58
C GLN A 81 -5.28 -4.48 3.51
N PRO A 82 -6.32 -5.26 3.14
CA PRO A 82 -7.37 -4.78 2.24
C PRO A 82 -8.23 -3.73 2.92
N VAL A 83 -8.68 -2.74 2.15
CA VAL A 83 -9.69 -1.77 2.56
C VAL A 83 -11.01 -2.15 1.92
N SER A 84 -12.04 -2.39 2.74
CA SER A 84 -13.37 -2.79 2.26
C SER A 84 -14.29 -1.62 1.92
N LYS A 85 -14.01 -0.42 2.47
CA LYS A 85 -14.84 0.77 2.28
C LYS A 85 -14.02 2.06 2.42
N VAL A 86 -14.25 3.02 1.54
CA VAL A 86 -13.77 4.41 1.67
C VAL A 86 -14.95 5.33 1.43
N GLU A 87 -15.28 6.18 2.41
CA GLU A 87 -16.55 6.93 2.44
C GLU A 87 -17.72 6.00 2.12
N ASP A 88 -18.53 6.24 1.09
CA ASP A 88 -19.63 5.35 0.70
C ASP A 88 -19.25 4.28 -0.33
N GLN A 89 -18.03 4.32 -0.86
CA GLN A 89 -17.55 3.37 -1.88
C GLN A 89 -17.10 2.07 -1.24
N LEU A 90 -17.68 0.95 -1.70
CA LEU A 90 -17.28 -0.40 -1.28
C LEU A 90 -16.24 -0.98 -2.24
N PHE A 91 -15.30 -1.73 -1.67
CA PHE A 91 -14.29 -2.47 -2.41
C PHE A 91 -14.42 -3.96 -2.06
N GLY A 92 -14.58 -4.80 -3.09
CA GLY A 92 -14.64 -6.24 -2.95
C GLY A 92 -13.26 -6.89 -2.86
N GLU A 93 -13.25 -8.20 -2.67
CA GLU A 93 -12.02 -8.99 -2.76
C GLU A 93 -11.40 -8.92 -4.16
N SER A 94 -10.07 -8.88 -4.21
CA SER A 94 -9.29 -8.96 -5.45
C SER A 94 -8.30 -10.10 -5.36
N LEU A 95 -8.40 -11.07 -6.28
CA LEU A 95 -7.45 -12.19 -6.38
C LEU A 95 -6.01 -11.69 -6.56
N ILE A 96 -5.82 -10.62 -7.32
CA ILE A 96 -4.49 -9.99 -7.53
C ILE A 96 -3.97 -9.42 -6.21
N GLY A 97 -4.82 -8.80 -5.40
CA GLY A 97 -4.44 -8.29 -4.10
C GLY A 97 -4.13 -9.39 -3.08
N ILE A 98 -4.92 -10.46 -3.05
CA ILE A 98 -4.66 -11.65 -2.22
C ILE A 98 -3.30 -12.27 -2.56
N GLN A 99 -3.00 -12.38 -3.85
CA GLN A 99 -1.70 -12.85 -4.33
C GLN A 99 -0.57 -11.92 -3.87
N LEU A 100 -0.73 -10.60 -3.99
CA LEU A 100 0.27 -9.64 -3.55
C LEU A 100 0.55 -9.76 -2.04
N ILE A 101 -0.49 -9.81 -1.20
CA ILE A 101 -0.36 -9.95 0.26
C ILE A 101 0.44 -11.22 0.60
N THR A 102 0.08 -12.33 -0.05
CA THR A 102 0.72 -13.64 0.18
C THR A 102 2.18 -13.61 -0.22
N GLN A 103 2.49 -13.15 -1.44
CA GLN A 103 3.85 -13.13 -1.95
C GLN A 103 4.73 -12.12 -1.21
N PHE A 104 4.20 -10.96 -0.84
CA PHE A 104 4.93 -9.95 -0.07
C PHE A 104 5.35 -10.51 1.29
N SER A 105 4.41 -11.10 2.02
CA SER A 105 4.67 -11.69 3.34
C SER A 105 5.70 -12.81 3.26
N GLN A 106 5.53 -13.75 2.33
CA GLN A 106 6.49 -14.85 2.11
C GLN A 106 7.91 -14.35 1.81
N ARG A 107 8.03 -13.36 0.92
CA ARG A 107 9.34 -12.81 0.53
C ARG A 107 9.99 -12.02 1.67
N LEU A 108 9.20 -11.24 2.42
CA LEU A 108 9.69 -10.49 3.57
C LEU A 108 10.27 -11.41 4.65
N PHE A 109 9.52 -12.44 5.07
CA PHE A 109 9.99 -13.39 6.09
C PHE A 109 11.21 -14.19 5.62
N ARG A 110 11.26 -14.60 4.35
CA ARG A 110 12.44 -15.28 3.79
C ARG A 110 13.70 -14.42 3.93
N ASN A 111 13.62 -13.13 3.62
CA ASN A 111 14.77 -12.23 3.70
C ASN A 111 15.22 -11.97 5.14
N ILE A 112 14.27 -11.83 6.08
CA ILE A 112 14.59 -11.68 7.52
C ILE A 112 15.35 -12.91 8.02
N ILE A 113 14.92 -14.13 7.66
CA ILE A 113 15.60 -15.37 8.06
C ILE A 113 17.02 -15.43 7.48
N HIS A 114 17.23 -15.01 6.23
CA HIS A 114 18.55 -14.98 5.62
C HIS A 114 19.50 -13.95 6.25
N GLU A 115 19.02 -12.74 6.56
CA GLU A 115 19.82 -11.70 7.24
C GLU A 115 20.17 -12.10 8.69
N SER A 116 19.30 -12.87 9.35
CA SER A 116 19.51 -13.36 10.71
C SER A 116 20.55 -14.50 10.81
N ASN A 117 21.05 -15.02 9.68
CA ASN A 117 22.07 -16.07 9.66
C ASN A 117 23.38 -15.61 8.98
N PRO A 118 24.19 -14.76 9.64
CA PRO A 118 25.43 -14.22 9.06
C PRO A 118 26.58 -15.25 8.94
N LYS A 119 26.38 -16.53 9.28
CA LYS A 119 27.44 -17.57 9.20
C LYS A 119 27.30 -18.44 7.95
N ARG A 120 27.56 -17.85 6.78
CA ARG A 120 28.09 -18.55 5.61
C ARG A 120 29.07 -17.62 4.88
N VAL A 121 30.25 -17.46 5.46
CA VAL A 121 31.51 -17.18 4.77
C VAL A 121 32.49 -18.25 5.19
#